data_AF-A0A5B0EYG4-F1
#
_entry.id   AF-A0A5B0EYG4-F1
#
_cell.length_a   1.000
_cell.length_b   1.000
_cell.length_c   1.000
_cell.angle_alpha   90.00
_cell.angle_beta   90.00
_cell.angle_gamma   90.00
#
_symmetry.space_group_name_H-M   'P 1'
#
loop_
_entity.id
_entity.type
_entity.pdbx_description
1 polymer ?
#
loop_
_entity_poly.entity_id
_entity_poly.type
_entity_poly.pdbx_seq_one_letter_code
_entity_poly.pdbx_strand_id
1 'polypeptide(L)'
;MVTPENLHKELTVGQVATRSGVAVTALHFYETKGLIKSHRNQGNQRRYPREVLRRVALIKVAQRLGIPLAEIAEALQSLPDNRAPTAADWQVLSARWSRDLDQRIQQLTLLRDRLNGCIGCGCLSMEACPLRNFGDVLGEQGPGAQLLE
;
A
#
# COMPACT_ATOMS: atom_id res chain seq x y z
N MET A 1 10.19 28.07 5.49
CA MET A 1 8.94 28.27 6.26
C MET A 1 7.80 28.58 5.30
N VAL A 2 6.58 28.10 5.55
CA VAL A 2 5.40 28.38 4.71
C VAL A 2 4.80 29.72 5.17
N THR A 3 4.69 30.71 4.30
CA THR A 3 4.03 32.00 4.59
C THR A 3 2.54 31.97 4.20
N PRO A 4 1.68 32.82 4.79
CA PRO A 4 0.26 32.90 4.44
C PRO A 4 0.02 33.15 2.94
N GLU A 5 0.82 34.04 2.33
CA GLU A 5 0.79 34.34 0.89
C GLU A 5 1.12 33.12 0.01
N ASN A 6 1.97 32.20 0.49
CA ASN A 6 2.34 30.98 -0.23
C ASN A 6 1.40 29.80 0.09
N LEU A 7 0.45 29.95 0.99
CA LEU A 7 -0.53 28.92 1.34
C LEU A 7 -1.54 28.68 0.22
N HIS A 8 -1.85 29.72 -0.56
CA HIS A 8 -2.73 29.64 -1.74
C HIS A 8 -1.97 29.42 -3.05
N LYS A 9 -0.64 29.44 -3.01
CA LYS A 9 0.19 29.26 -4.21
C LYS A 9 0.24 27.79 -4.62
N GLU A 10 -0.23 27.55 -5.83
CA GLU A 10 -0.19 26.26 -6.51
C GLU A 10 1.25 25.83 -6.80
N LEU A 11 1.45 24.52 -6.84
CA LEU A 11 2.75 23.89 -7.00
C LEU A 11 2.95 23.41 -8.44
N THR A 12 4.16 23.58 -8.94
CA THR A 12 4.58 22.90 -10.18
C THR A 12 4.76 21.41 -9.91
N VAL A 13 4.70 20.59 -10.96
CA VAL A 13 4.94 19.14 -10.83
C VAL A 13 6.30 18.83 -10.20
N GLY A 14 7.34 19.60 -10.54
CA GLY A 14 8.68 19.47 -9.96
C GLY A 14 8.69 19.78 -8.46
N GLN A 15 7.99 20.84 -8.04
CA GLN A 15 7.88 21.16 -6.61
C GLN A 15 7.13 20.08 -5.82
N VAL A 16 6.07 19.50 -6.40
CA VAL A 16 5.37 18.37 -5.77
C VAL A 16 6.30 17.17 -5.68
N ALA A 17 7.02 16.84 -6.76
CA ALA A 17 7.95 15.72 -6.80
C ALA A 17 9.04 15.83 -5.75
N THR A 18 9.74 16.97 -5.69
CA THR A 18 10.79 17.24 -4.69
C THR A 18 10.26 17.14 -3.26
N ARG A 19 9.10 17.74 -2.98
CA ARG A 19 8.56 17.81 -1.61
C ARG A 19 7.93 16.51 -1.13
N SER A 20 7.38 15.72 -2.03
CA SER A 20 6.78 14.42 -1.71
C SER A 20 7.79 13.26 -1.81
N GLY A 21 8.95 13.51 -2.41
CA GLY A 21 9.96 12.48 -2.68
C GLY A 21 9.41 11.39 -3.59
N VAL A 22 8.63 11.77 -4.61
CA VAL A 22 8.09 10.86 -5.62
C VAL A 22 8.47 11.39 -6.99
N ALA A 23 8.78 10.50 -7.94
CA ALA A 23 9.11 10.90 -9.30
C ALA A 23 7.94 11.61 -10.00
N VAL A 24 8.25 12.51 -10.93
CA VAL A 24 7.24 13.18 -11.77
C VAL A 24 6.37 12.18 -12.54
N THR A 25 6.97 11.08 -13.01
CA THR A 25 6.25 9.98 -13.67
C THR A 25 5.21 9.33 -12.76
N ALA A 26 5.53 9.17 -11.48
CA ALA A 26 4.58 8.63 -10.50
C ALA A 26 3.45 9.62 -10.21
N LEU A 27 3.71 10.94 -10.18
CA LEU A 27 2.65 11.95 -10.06
C LEU A 27 1.71 11.91 -11.26
N HIS A 28 2.25 11.83 -12.49
CA HIS A 28 1.43 11.65 -13.68
C HIS A 28 0.64 10.34 -13.61
N PHE A 29 1.24 9.26 -13.14
CA PHE A 29 0.56 7.99 -12.97
C PHE A 29 -0.60 8.09 -11.96
N TYR A 30 -0.38 8.71 -10.80
CA TYR A 30 -1.43 8.97 -9.82
C TYR A 30 -2.58 9.82 -10.40
N GLU A 31 -2.25 10.81 -11.22
CA GLU A 31 -3.23 11.62 -11.93
C GLU A 31 -4.04 10.80 -12.93
N THR A 32 -3.40 9.92 -13.73
CA THR A 32 -4.12 9.00 -14.64
C THR A 32 -5.01 8.00 -13.92
N LYS A 33 -4.69 7.66 -12.67
CA LYS A 33 -5.50 6.81 -11.81
C LYS A 33 -6.54 7.58 -10.99
N GLY A 34 -6.69 8.89 -11.21
CA GLY A 34 -7.66 9.74 -10.52
C GLY A 34 -7.34 10.00 -9.04
N LEU A 35 -6.15 9.61 -8.56
CA LEU A 35 -5.76 9.73 -7.16
C LEU A 35 -5.44 11.18 -6.76
N ILE A 36 -4.92 11.94 -7.72
CA ILE A 36 -4.61 13.36 -7.57
C ILE A 36 -5.13 14.10 -8.80
N LYS A 37 -5.38 15.40 -8.65
CA LYS A 37 -5.85 16.26 -9.74
C LYS A 37 -4.90 17.44 -9.92
N SER A 38 -4.70 17.81 -11.17
CA SER A 38 -4.06 19.06 -11.56
C SER A 38 -5.03 19.88 -12.41
N HIS A 39 -4.75 21.16 -12.55
CA HIS A 39 -5.30 21.96 -13.65
C HIS A 39 -4.15 22.53 -14.47
N ARG A 40 -4.47 23.09 -15.63
CA ARG A 40 -3.50 23.69 -16.54
C ARG A 40 -3.52 25.21 -16.38
N ASN A 41 -2.35 25.82 -16.26
CA ASN A 41 -2.23 27.28 -16.33
C ASN A 41 -2.28 27.75 -17.80
N GLN A 42 -2.19 29.08 -18.02
CA GLN A 42 -2.18 29.67 -19.37
C GLN A 42 -1.05 29.16 -20.28
N GLY A 43 0.08 28.73 -19.70
CA GLY A 43 1.19 28.11 -20.42
C GLY A 43 1.06 26.60 -20.62
N ASN A 44 -0.14 26.04 -20.43
CA ASN A 44 -0.44 24.60 -20.50
C ASN A 44 0.41 23.71 -19.57
N GLN A 45 0.97 24.28 -18.50
CA GLN A 45 1.72 23.54 -17.49
C GLN A 45 0.77 23.07 -16.39
N ARG A 46 0.99 21.84 -15.90
CA ARG A 46 0.27 21.32 -14.74
C ARG A 46 0.58 22.13 -13.48
N ARG A 47 -0.47 22.43 -12.73
CA ARG A 47 -0.44 23.08 -11.44
C ARG A 47 -1.29 22.29 -10.46
N TYR A 48 -0.75 22.09 -9.27
CA TYR A 48 -1.37 21.28 -8.23
C TYR A 48 -1.69 22.14 -7.02
N PRO A 49 -2.87 21.98 -6.40
CA PRO A 49 -3.16 22.62 -5.14
C PRO A 49 -2.25 22.02 -4.05
N ARG A 50 -1.92 22.79 -3.00
CA ARG A 50 -0.96 22.34 -1.97
C ARG A 50 -1.41 21.09 -1.22
N GLU A 51 -2.73 20.90 -1.09
CA GLU A 51 -3.35 19.72 -0.48
C GLU A 51 -2.95 18.41 -1.15
N VAL A 52 -2.52 18.46 -2.42
CA VAL A 52 -2.02 17.28 -3.14
C VAL A 52 -0.90 16.59 -2.37
N LEU A 53 -0.06 17.35 -1.65
CA LEU A 53 1.05 16.80 -0.89
C LEU A 53 0.57 15.86 0.22
N ARG A 54 -0.56 16.19 0.87
CA ARG A 54 -1.17 15.35 1.89
C ARG A 54 -1.72 14.06 1.27
N ARG A 55 -2.36 14.17 0.10
CA ARG A 55 -2.86 13.00 -0.65
C ARG A 55 -1.73 12.09 -1.11
N VAL A 56 -0.66 12.65 -1.65
CA VAL A 56 0.54 11.89 -2.04
C VAL A 56 1.22 11.23 -0.83
N ALA A 57 1.31 11.93 0.31
CA ALA A 57 1.85 11.33 1.53
C ALA A 57 1.02 10.12 1.98
N LEU A 58 -0.31 10.23 1.94
CA LEU A 58 -1.23 9.14 2.27
C LEU A 58 -1.03 7.93 1.33
N ILE A 59 -0.95 8.16 0.02
CA ILE A 59 -0.67 7.11 -0.98
C ILE A 59 0.66 6.41 -0.67
N LYS A 60 1.72 7.16 -0.34
CA LYS A 60 3.03 6.56 -0.01
C LYS A 60 2.98 5.72 1.27
N VAL A 61 2.29 6.19 2.29
CA VAL A 61 2.15 5.42 3.54
C VAL A 61 1.41 4.12 3.24
N ALA A 62 0.29 4.18 2.52
CA ALA A 62 -0.47 2.99 2.18
C ALA A 62 0.33 1.99 1.31
N GLN A 63 1.09 2.48 0.32
CA GLN A 63 1.99 1.62 -0.47
C GLN A 63 3.07 0.95 0.39
N ARG A 64 3.61 1.65 1.40
CA ARG A 64 4.60 1.07 2.33
C ARG A 64 4.00 -0.02 3.22
N LEU A 65 2.70 0.02 3.49
CA LEU A 65 1.98 -1.05 4.18
C LEU A 65 1.67 -2.24 3.25
N GLY A 66 2.07 -2.17 1.97
CA GLY A 66 1.83 -3.22 0.98
C GLY A 66 0.42 -3.22 0.43
N ILE A 67 -0.31 -2.11 0.53
CA ILE A 67 -1.68 -2.00 0.01
C ILE A 67 -1.61 -1.75 -1.51
N PRO A 68 -2.34 -2.54 -2.33
CA PRO A 68 -2.41 -2.33 -3.76
C PRO A 68 -2.95 -0.95 -4.12
N LEU A 69 -2.43 -0.35 -5.19
CA LEU A 69 -2.84 0.99 -5.60
C LEU A 69 -4.34 1.07 -5.95
N ALA A 70 -4.95 -0.02 -6.43
CA ALA A 70 -6.37 -0.09 -6.70
C ALA A 70 -7.21 0.12 -5.42
N GLU A 71 -6.85 -0.56 -4.33
CA GLU A 71 -7.52 -0.39 -3.03
C GLU A 71 -7.30 1.00 -2.45
N ILE A 72 -6.11 1.58 -2.66
CA ILE A 72 -5.84 2.98 -2.29
C ILE A 72 -6.75 3.92 -3.09
N ALA A 73 -6.98 3.63 -4.38
CA ALA A 73 -7.87 4.43 -5.22
C ALA A 73 -9.31 4.39 -4.74
N GLU A 74 -9.85 3.20 -4.46
CA GLU A 74 -11.20 3.02 -3.90
C GLU A 74 -11.35 3.74 -2.56
N ALA A 75 -10.38 3.59 -1.67
CA ALA A 75 -10.35 4.28 -0.39
C ALA A 75 -10.38 5.81 -0.57
N LEU A 76 -9.59 6.35 -1.50
CA LEU A 76 -9.52 7.80 -1.73
C LEU A 76 -10.74 8.36 -2.47
N GLN A 77 -11.45 7.56 -3.27
CA GLN A 77 -12.71 7.97 -3.92
C GLN A 77 -13.82 8.27 -2.90
N SER A 78 -13.76 7.66 -1.71
CA SER A 78 -14.70 7.96 -0.62
C SER A 78 -14.45 9.33 0.02
N LEU A 79 -13.30 9.96 -0.26
CA LEU A 79 -12.94 11.26 0.31
C LEU A 79 -13.30 12.40 -0.64
N PRO A 80 -13.68 13.58 -0.12
CA PRO A 80 -13.91 14.74 -0.96
C PRO A 80 -12.64 15.11 -1.75
N ASP A 81 -12.82 15.46 -3.01
CA ASP A 81 -11.73 15.85 -3.92
C ASP A 81 -11.27 17.30 -3.76
N ASN A 82 -12.01 18.11 -3.01
CA ASN A 82 -11.81 19.56 -2.85
C ASN A 82 -11.17 19.95 -1.51
N ARG A 83 -10.66 18.97 -0.75
CA ARG A 83 -9.89 19.22 0.46
C ARG A 83 -8.82 18.15 0.68
N ALA A 84 -7.80 18.52 1.43
CA ALA A 84 -6.86 17.55 1.97
C ALA A 84 -7.57 16.51 2.87
N PRO A 85 -7.14 15.24 2.85
CA PRO A 85 -7.56 14.27 3.86
C PRO A 85 -7.25 14.77 5.28
N THR A 86 -8.24 14.64 6.16
CA THR A 86 -8.20 15.03 7.57
C THR A 86 -7.71 13.87 8.44
N ALA A 87 -7.50 14.13 9.72
CA ALA A 87 -7.17 13.08 10.68
C ALA A 87 -8.31 12.05 10.82
N ALA A 88 -9.57 12.48 10.75
CA ALA A 88 -10.72 11.58 10.81
C ALA A 88 -10.79 10.66 9.57
N ASP A 89 -10.57 11.21 8.37
CA ASP A 89 -10.48 10.39 7.15
C ASP A 89 -9.36 9.36 7.28
N TRP A 90 -8.20 9.78 7.79
CA TRP A 90 -7.06 8.89 8.01
C TRP A 90 -7.42 7.77 9.00
N GLN A 91 -8.11 8.06 10.10
CA GLN A 91 -8.52 7.04 11.06
C GLN A 91 -9.41 5.97 10.43
N VAL A 92 -10.37 6.38 9.60
CA VAL A 92 -11.26 5.43 8.90
C VAL A 92 -10.47 4.55 7.92
N LEU A 93 -9.63 5.14 7.08
CA LEU A 93 -8.84 4.41 6.10
C LEU A 93 -7.82 3.47 6.75
N SER A 94 -7.08 4.00 7.74
CA SER A 94 -6.05 3.24 8.45
C SER A 94 -6.62 2.09 9.28
N ALA A 95 -7.84 2.19 9.80
CA ALA A 95 -8.47 1.09 10.54
C ALA A 95 -8.70 -0.15 9.66
N ARG A 96 -9.09 0.05 8.38
CA ARG A 96 -9.21 -1.06 7.41
C ARG A 96 -7.84 -1.68 7.15
N TRP A 97 -6.87 -0.84 6.81
CA TRP A 97 -5.53 -1.29 6.46
C TRP A 97 -4.75 -1.93 7.61
N SER A 98 -4.99 -1.49 8.85
CA SER A 98 -4.40 -2.10 10.04
C SER A 98 -4.86 -3.55 10.16
N ARG A 99 -6.14 -3.84 9.93
CA ARG A 99 -6.65 -5.22 9.98
C ARG A 99 -6.00 -6.11 8.92
N ASP A 100 -5.89 -5.59 7.69
CA ASP A 100 -5.27 -6.34 6.58
C ASP A 100 -3.77 -6.58 6.86
N LEU A 101 -3.09 -5.60 7.46
CA LEU A 101 -1.70 -5.71 7.89
C LEU A 101 -1.53 -6.72 9.03
N ASP A 102 -2.41 -6.69 10.04
CA ASP A 102 -2.38 -7.61 11.17
C ASP A 102 -2.58 -9.07 10.71
N GLN A 103 -3.50 -9.30 9.76
CA GLN A 103 -3.66 -10.62 9.13
C GLN A 103 -2.40 -11.08 8.41
N ARG A 104 -1.76 -10.21 7.63
CA ARG A 104 -0.48 -10.53 6.97
C ARG A 104 0.63 -10.79 7.98
N ILE A 105 0.72 -10.01 9.06
CA ILE A 105 1.70 -10.23 10.13
C ILE A 105 1.47 -11.59 10.78
N GLN A 106 0.23 -11.97 11.06
CA GLN A 106 -0.11 -13.28 11.62
C GLN A 106 0.31 -14.41 10.69
N GLN A 107 -0.04 -14.33 9.40
CA GLN A 107 0.35 -15.32 8.39
C GLN A 107 1.87 -15.41 8.22
N LEU A 108 2.57 -14.28 8.14
CA LEU A 108 4.03 -14.24 8.02
C LEU A 108 4.72 -14.74 9.30
N THR A 109 4.15 -14.49 10.46
CA THR A 109 4.63 -15.01 11.75
C THR A 109 4.46 -16.52 11.81
N LEU A 110 3.28 -17.04 11.46
CA LEU A 110 3.03 -18.47 11.37
C LEU A 110 3.98 -19.13 10.37
N LEU A 111 4.16 -18.53 9.20
CA LEU A 111 5.09 -19.02 8.20
C LEU A 111 6.51 -19.03 8.76
N ARG A 112 7.00 -17.92 9.33
CA ARG A 112 8.33 -17.79 9.96
C ARG A 112 8.57 -18.86 11.01
N ASP A 113 7.61 -19.06 11.90
CA ASP A 113 7.73 -20.02 13.00
C ASP A 113 7.72 -21.46 12.45
N ARG A 114 6.96 -21.71 11.38
CA ARG A 114 6.99 -22.97 10.60
C ARG A 114 8.24 -23.10 9.69
N LEU A 115 8.94 -22.01 9.32
CA LEU A 115 10.17 -22.07 8.48
C LEU A 115 11.24 -22.90 9.20
N ASN A 116 11.35 -22.72 10.52
CA ASN A 116 12.27 -23.49 11.36
C ASN A 116 11.87 -24.96 11.51
N GLY A 117 10.61 -25.30 11.22
CA GLY A 117 10.10 -26.67 11.28
C GLY A 117 10.48 -27.56 10.09
N CYS A 118 10.94 -27.00 8.96
CA CYS A 118 11.26 -27.79 7.75
C CYS A 118 12.13 -27.08 6.68
N ILE A 119 12.89 -26.02 6.98
CA ILE A 119 13.80 -25.38 5.99
C ILE A 119 15.28 -25.44 6.42
N GLY A 120 15.59 -26.13 7.52
CA GLY A 120 16.92 -26.12 8.13
C GLY A 120 17.39 -27.46 8.68
N CYS A 121 17.08 -28.58 8.03
CA CYS A 121 17.65 -29.86 8.45
C CYS A 121 19.11 -29.93 7.99
N GLY A 122 20.03 -29.42 8.81
CA GLY A 122 21.44 -29.83 8.81
C GLY A 122 21.64 -31.31 9.19
N CYS A 123 20.63 -32.15 8.90
CA CYS A 123 20.46 -33.54 9.27
C CYS A 123 19.99 -34.45 8.10
N LEU A 124 19.45 -33.93 6.97
CA LEU A 124 18.69 -34.70 5.96
C LEU A 124 17.71 -35.79 6.51
N SER A 125 17.34 -35.75 7.80
CA SER A 125 16.60 -36.78 8.52
C SER A 125 15.38 -36.18 9.22
N MET A 126 14.36 -35.86 8.43
CA MET A 126 13.19 -36.69 8.20
C MET A 126 12.72 -37.78 9.21
N GLU A 127 13.02 -37.75 10.52
CA GLU A 127 12.53 -38.85 11.43
C GLU A 127 10.99 -38.92 11.58
N ALA A 128 10.28 -37.91 11.06
CA ALA A 128 8.84 -37.92 10.76
C ALA A 128 8.51 -37.44 9.33
N CYS A 129 9.43 -37.57 8.39
CA CYS A 129 9.22 -37.09 7.02
C CYS A 129 9.46 -38.24 6.03
N PRO A 130 8.42 -38.59 5.26
CA PRO A 130 8.51 -39.26 3.97
C PRO A 130 7.77 -38.39 2.93
N LEU A 131 8.20 -37.13 2.80
CA LEU A 131 7.54 -36.04 2.05
C LEU A 131 6.02 -35.89 2.31
N ARG A 132 5.68 -35.84 3.60
CA ARG A 132 4.69 -34.92 4.24
C ARG A 132 3.20 -35.01 3.85
N ASN A 133 2.85 -35.82 2.86
CA ASN A 133 1.51 -36.30 2.55
C ASN A 133 1.66 -37.60 1.73
N PHE A 134 2.34 -38.58 2.33
CA PHE A 134 2.62 -39.83 1.63
C PHE A 134 1.31 -40.56 1.33
N GLY A 135 1.06 -40.84 0.05
CA GLY A 135 -0.21 -41.44 -0.41
C GLY A 135 -1.34 -40.44 -0.65
N ASP A 136 -1.08 -39.13 -0.63
CA ASP A 136 -2.06 -38.07 -0.88
C ASP A 136 -3.34 -38.11 -0.02
N VAL A 137 -3.24 -38.61 1.22
CA VAL A 137 -4.37 -38.75 2.15
C VAL A 137 -5.10 -37.43 2.43
N LEU A 138 -4.40 -36.30 2.33
CA LEU A 138 -5.02 -34.98 2.51
C LEU A 138 -5.81 -34.49 1.28
N GLY A 139 -5.68 -35.15 0.12
CA GLY A 139 -6.46 -34.85 -1.08
C GLY A 139 -7.97 -35.11 -0.91
N GLU A 140 -8.34 -36.00 0.01
CA GLU A 140 -9.74 -36.26 0.38
C GLU A 140 -10.42 -35.06 1.05
N GLN A 141 -9.64 -34.12 1.59
CA GLN A 141 -10.14 -32.95 2.30
C GLN A 141 -10.32 -31.74 1.37
N GLY A 142 -9.77 -31.80 0.15
CA GLY A 142 -9.94 -30.77 -0.88
C GLY A 142 -8.62 -30.33 -1.53
N PRO A 143 -8.70 -29.50 -2.59
CA PRO A 143 -7.52 -29.03 -3.30
C PRO A 143 -6.70 -28.07 -2.45
N GLY A 144 -5.37 -28.05 -2.64
CA GLY A 144 -4.47 -27.05 -2.07
C GLY A 144 -3.57 -27.58 -0.95
N ALA A 145 -2.81 -26.66 -0.35
CA ALA A 145 -1.82 -27.00 0.67
C ALA A 145 -2.48 -27.09 2.06
N GLN A 146 -3.17 -28.21 2.32
CA GLN A 146 -3.97 -28.47 3.54
C GLN A 146 -3.23 -28.26 4.87
N LEU A 147 -1.89 -28.30 4.86
CA LEU A 147 -1.04 -28.09 6.04
C LEU A 147 -0.51 -26.64 6.18
N LEU A 148 -0.92 -25.73 5.30
CA LEU A 148 -0.51 -24.31 5.30
C LEU A 148 -1.59 -23.37 5.83
N GLU A 149 -2.84 -23.80 5.85
CA GLU A 149 -3.97 -23.04 6.41
C GLU A 149 -4.03 -23.10 7.95
#